data_AF-A0A926SXP9-F1
#
_entry.id   AF-A0A926SXP9-F1
#
_cell.length_a   1.000
_cell.length_b   1.000
_cell.length_c   1.000
_cell.angle_alpha   90.00
_cell.angle_beta   90.00
_cell.angle_gamma   90.00
#
_symmetry.space_group_name_H-M   'P 1'
#
loop_
_entity.id
_entity.type
_entity.pdbx_description
1 polymer ?
#
loop_
_entity_poly.entity_id
_entity_poly.type
_entity_poly.pdbx_seq_one_letter_code
_entity_poly.pdbx_strand_id
1 'polypeptide(L)'
;MSSAPSDSSSPLQEPAKQSSPFAKQFREFILTHGLLTGVLLLALFSSTIALNKYGEIVGYRWLKDLKHVNPAASPKLKVKESQFIEAKTLKGTDAEKQRIREQLQELRVRATTHVSIMMYFYSRFFTSISIASCSSVIAGVSLFFISKGGWDSANRYVVNIFIVASGSAVYFGTMPVMYRQEQNVADNKSLYLQYVALENEALSYLATGENINNKQLELKRFIHYLDGQLAKTNQLAVGFDATQIPKYQEVYNNSQN
;
A
#
# COMPACT_ATOMS: atom_id res chain seq x y z
N MET A 1 -56.13 52.66 54.93
CA MET A 1 -55.77 51.24 54.80
C MET A 1 -56.03 50.85 53.36
N SER A 2 -54.97 50.69 52.57
CA SER A 2 -55.01 50.31 51.15
C SER A 2 -54.49 48.88 51.06
N SER A 3 -55.33 47.94 50.65
CA SER A 3 -55.00 46.53 50.50
C SER A 3 -54.58 46.26 49.05
N ALA A 4 -53.30 45.91 48.86
CA ALA A 4 -52.75 45.52 47.57
C ALA A 4 -53.25 44.13 47.14
N PRO A 5 -53.52 43.90 45.85
CA PRO A 5 -53.86 42.57 45.34
C PRO A 5 -52.59 41.72 45.17
N SER A 6 -52.66 40.47 45.64
CA SER A 6 -51.61 39.47 45.52
C SER A 6 -51.67 38.82 44.13
N ASP A 7 -50.72 39.17 43.27
CA ASP A 7 -50.51 38.51 41.97
C ASP A 7 -49.97 37.09 42.20
N SER A 8 -50.80 36.09 41.90
CA SER A 8 -50.48 34.66 41.97
C SER A 8 -50.40 34.05 40.56
N SER A 9 -49.51 34.58 39.73
CA SER A 9 -49.17 33.96 38.44
C SER A 9 -48.20 32.80 38.67
N SER A 10 -48.74 31.61 38.95
CA SER A 10 -47.96 30.37 38.94
C SER A 10 -47.42 30.13 37.52
N PRO A 11 -46.10 30.04 37.32
CA PRO A 11 -45.53 29.81 36.00
C PRO A 11 -46.05 28.46 35.46
N LEU A 12 -46.65 28.50 34.26
CA LEU A 12 -47.03 27.30 33.52
C LEU A 12 -45.79 26.42 33.35
N GLN A 13 -45.71 25.34 34.12
CA GLN A 13 -44.68 24.33 33.96
C GLN A 13 -44.91 23.64 32.62
N GLU A 14 -44.03 23.91 31.67
CA GLU A 14 -44.01 23.25 30.37
C GLU A 14 -43.86 21.73 30.59
N PRO A 15 -44.73 20.88 30.03
CA PRO A 15 -44.68 19.45 30.25
C PRO A 15 -43.34 18.91 29.73
N ALA A 16 -42.55 18.32 30.62
CA ALA A 16 -41.26 17.74 30.28
C ALA A 16 -41.42 16.77 29.09
N LYS A 17 -40.75 17.06 27.97
CA LYS A 17 -40.71 16.17 26.80
C LYS A 17 -40.14 14.81 27.21
N GLN A 18 -41.02 13.88 27.51
CA GLN A 18 -40.65 12.51 27.83
C GLN A 18 -40.14 11.85 26.54
N SER A 19 -38.83 11.61 26.45
CA SER A 19 -38.23 10.93 25.30
C SER A 19 -38.86 9.54 25.13
N SER A 20 -39.18 9.15 23.90
CA SER A 20 -39.76 7.83 23.64
C SER A 20 -38.83 6.71 24.12
N PRO A 21 -39.37 5.58 24.63
CA PRO A 21 -38.57 4.42 25.05
C PRO A 21 -37.59 3.94 23.97
N PHE A 22 -38.01 4.01 22.70
CA PHE A 22 -37.17 3.71 21.55
C PHE A 22 -35.94 4.62 21.45
N ALA A 23 -36.11 5.94 21.59
CA ALA A 23 -35.00 6.88 21.50
C ALA A 23 -33.95 6.64 22.61
N LYS A 24 -34.41 6.27 23.81
CA LYS A 24 -33.51 5.92 24.93
C LYS A 24 -32.73 4.64 24.63
N GLN A 25 -33.42 3.58 24.20
CA GLN A 25 -32.79 2.29 23.87
C GLN A 25 -31.81 2.42 22.69
N PHE A 26 -32.18 3.18 21.66
CA PHE A 26 -31.31 3.45 20.52
C PHE A 26 -30.07 4.25 20.94
N ARG A 27 -30.23 5.28 21.77
CA ARG A 27 -29.11 6.06 22.30
C ARG A 27 -28.14 5.19 23.11
N GLU A 28 -28.66 4.33 23.99
CA GLU A 28 -27.83 3.40 24.77
C GLU A 28 -27.09 2.41 23.84
N PHE A 29 -27.78 1.86 22.85
CA PHE A 29 -27.17 0.97 21.86
C PHE A 29 -26.04 1.66 21.10
N ILE A 30 -26.26 2.85 20.55
CA ILE A 30 -25.26 3.61 19.80
C ILE A 30 -24.09 4.01 20.69
N LEU A 31 -24.34 4.46 21.91
CA LEU A 31 -23.27 4.86 22.83
C LEU A 31 -22.40 3.66 23.22
N THR A 32 -22.99 2.50 23.52
CA THR A 32 -22.22 1.34 23.98
C THR A 32 -21.55 0.58 22.83
N HIS A 33 -22.29 0.28 21.76
CA HIS A 33 -21.75 -0.47 20.63
C HIS A 33 -20.95 0.40 19.68
N GLY A 34 -21.45 1.61 19.37
CA GLY A 34 -20.77 2.53 18.48
C GLY A 34 -19.42 2.98 19.03
N LEU A 35 -19.31 3.24 20.35
CA LEU A 35 -18.02 3.59 20.96
C LEU A 35 -17.03 2.43 20.89
N LEU A 36 -17.44 1.21 21.23
CA LEU A 36 -16.57 0.04 21.13
C LEU A 36 -16.12 -0.19 19.68
N THR A 37 -17.04 -0.14 18.72
CA THR A 37 -16.72 -0.29 17.30
C THR A 37 -15.74 0.78 16.84
N GLY A 38 -15.96 2.04 17.24
CA GLY A 38 -15.03 3.14 16.95
C GLY A 38 -13.63 2.89 17.50
N VAL A 39 -13.52 2.44 18.76
CA VAL A 39 -12.22 2.09 19.37
C VAL A 39 -11.53 0.95 18.61
N LEU A 40 -12.27 -0.10 18.23
CA LEU A 40 -11.72 -1.22 17.46
C LEU A 40 -11.22 -0.77 16.08
N LEU A 41 -11.98 0.08 15.39
CA LEU A 41 -11.58 0.63 14.09
C LEU A 41 -10.34 1.52 14.20
N LEU A 42 -10.24 2.35 15.25
CA LEU A 42 -9.05 3.15 15.52
C LEU A 42 -7.82 2.29 15.82
N ALA A 43 -8.00 1.19 16.57
CA ALA A 43 -6.95 0.23 16.84
C ALA A 43 -6.47 -0.47 15.55
N LEU A 44 -7.39 -0.86 14.66
CA LEU A 44 -7.07 -1.44 13.36
C LEU A 44 -6.33 -0.45 12.45
N PHE A 45 -6.79 0.80 12.40
CA PHE A 45 -6.14 1.85 11.62
C PHE A 45 -4.71 2.12 12.12
N SER A 46 -4.55 2.24 13.45
CA SER A 46 -3.24 2.44 14.08
C SER A 46 -2.31 1.25 13.82
N SER A 47 -2.84 0.03 13.91
CA SER A 47 -2.10 -1.21 13.60
C SER A 47 -1.67 -1.26 12.14
N THR A 48 -2.52 -0.80 11.21
CA THR A 48 -2.19 -0.72 9.78
C THR A 48 -1.01 0.22 9.54
N ILE A 49 -1.00 1.41 10.15
CA ILE A 49 0.11 2.35 10.03
C ILE A 49 1.40 1.75 10.61
N ALA A 50 1.33 1.13 11.79
CA ALA A 50 2.48 0.53 12.46
C ALA A 50 3.07 -0.63 11.65
N LEU A 51 2.22 -1.55 11.18
CA LEU A 51 2.62 -2.70 10.36
C LEU A 51 3.17 -2.30 9.00
N ASN A 52 2.62 -1.26 8.37
CA ASN A 52 3.16 -0.75 7.11
C ASN A 52 4.58 -0.21 7.30
N LYS A 53 4.80 0.62 8.33
CA LYS A 53 6.15 1.11 8.69
C LYS A 53 7.12 -0.04 9.02
N TYR A 54 6.66 -1.03 9.77
CA TYR A 54 7.46 -2.21 10.08
C TYR A 54 7.82 -3.00 8.82
N GLY A 55 6.85 -3.22 7.92
CA GLY A 55 7.04 -3.89 6.64
C GLY A 55 8.04 -3.16 5.74
N GLU A 56 8.00 -1.84 5.70
CA GLU A 56 9.01 -1.02 5.01
C GLU A 56 10.41 -1.23 5.61
N ILE A 57 10.56 -1.14 6.93
CA ILE A 57 11.86 -1.34 7.61
C ILE A 57 12.44 -2.73 7.32
N VAL A 58 11.62 -3.78 7.40
CA VAL A 58 12.04 -5.15 7.11
C VAL A 58 12.40 -5.29 5.63
N GLY A 59 11.60 -4.73 4.74
CA GLY A 59 11.87 -4.71 3.30
C GLY A 59 13.21 -4.05 2.97
N TYR A 60 13.48 -2.87 3.53
CA TYR A 60 14.78 -2.22 3.37
C TYR A 60 15.93 -3.05 3.91
N ARG A 61 15.77 -3.70 5.07
CA ARG A 61 16.81 -4.55 5.65
C ARG A 61 17.15 -5.74 4.73
N TRP A 62 16.14 -6.33 4.10
CA TRP A 62 16.34 -7.46 3.17
C TRP A 62 16.98 -7.04 1.87
N LEU A 63 16.70 -5.82 1.41
CA LEU A 63 17.17 -5.32 0.13
C LEU A 63 18.42 -4.44 0.25
N LYS A 64 18.95 -4.22 1.47
CA LYS A 64 20.05 -3.28 1.75
C LYS A 64 21.30 -3.49 0.89
N ASP A 65 21.56 -4.74 0.49
CA ASP A 65 22.75 -5.13 -0.26
C ASP A 65 22.52 -5.05 -1.78
N LEU A 66 21.30 -4.76 -2.22
CA LEU A 66 20.98 -4.56 -3.63
C LEU A 66 21.40 -3.17 -4.11
N LYS A 67 21.85 -3.11 -5.36
CA LYS A 67 22.18 -1.86 -6.05
C LYS A 67 20.97 -0.93 -6.06
N HIS A 68 21.17 0.37 -5.82
CA HIS A 68 20.13 1.41 -5.88
C HIS A 68 19.03 1.37 -4.80
N VAL A 69 19.17 0.57 -3.72
CA VAL A 69 18.13 0.44 -2.68
C VAL A 69 18.23 1.46 -1.54
N ASN A 70 19.29 2.28 -1.47
CA ASN A 70 19.48 3.17 -0.32
C ASN A 70 18.49 4.37 -0.34
N PRO A 71 17.49 4.43 0.57
CA PRO A 71 16.48 5.50 0.58
C PRO A 71 17.06 6.85 1.00
N ALA A 72 18.13 6.87 1.80
CA ALA A 72 18.88 8.09 2.12
C ALA A 72 19.70 8.60 0.91
N ALA A 73 19.87 7.77 -0.11
CA ALA A 73 20.46 8.14 -1.40
C ALA A 73 19.39 8.43 -2.46
N SER A 74 18.21 8.92 -2.06
CA SER A 74 17.26 9.59 -2.96
C SER A 74 18.05 10.52 -3.89
N PRO A 75 17.83 10.48 -5.22
CA PRO A 75 18.79 10.91 -6.21
C PRO A 75 18.85 12.45 -6.32
N LYS A 76 19.43 13.10 -5.32
CA LYS A 76 20.52 14.01 -5.62
C LYS A 76 21.78 13.18 -5.77
N LEU A 77 21.73 12.20 -6.68
CA LEU A 77 22.92 11.62 -7.27
C LEU A 77 23.56 12.81 -8.01
N LYS A 78 24.34 13.60 -7.28
CA LYS A 78 25.53 14.22 -7.83
C LYS A 78 26.36 13.01 -8.24
N VAL A 79 26.05 12.46 -9.40
CA VAL A 79 26.91 11.50 -10.07
C VAL A 79 28.23 12.24 -10.11
N LYS A 80 29.14 11.88 -9.22
CA LYS A 80 30.46 12.48 -9.23
C LYS A 80 30.97 12.10 -10.61
N GLU A 81 31.06 13.11 -11.48
CA GLU A 81 31.46 12.99 -12.88
C GLU A 81 32.79 12.21 -12.97
N SER A 82 33.58 12.24 -11.89
CA SER A 82 34.79 11.46 -11.64
C SER A 82 34.66 9.93 -11.54
N GLN A 83 33.45 9.35 -11.50
CA GLN A 83 33.26 7.88 -11.58
C GLN A 83 32.93 7.38 -12.98
N PHE A 84 32.67 8.28 -13.93
CA PHE A 84 32.89 7.94 -15.33
C PHE A 84 34.40 7.89 -15.51
N ILE A 85 34.96 6.71 -15.24
CA ILE A 85 36.30 6.29 -15.68
C ILE A 85 36.52 6.96 -17.01
N GLU A 86 37.58 7.75 -17.12
CA GLU A 86 38.01 8.43 -18.33
C GLU A 86 37.64 7.59 -19.56
N ALA A 87 36.48 7.87 -20.18
CA ALA A 87 36.03 7.24 -21.43
C ALA A 87 36.90 7.69 -22.62
N LYS A 88 38.12 8.12 -22.31
CA LYS A 88 39.19 8.63 -23.14
C LYS A 88 39.72 7.55 -24.07
N THR A 89 39.45 6.28 -23.76
CA THR A 89 39.76 5.12 -24.61
C THR A 89 38.68 4.77 -25.62
N LEU A 90 37.42 5.18 -25.44
CA LEU A 90 36.35 4.90 -26.40
C LEU A 90 36.32 5.92 -27.53
N LYS A 91 36.49 5.42 -28.76
CA LYS A 91 36.34 6.20 -29.99
C LYS A 91 34.86 6.52 -30.19
N GLY A 92 34.51 7.80 -30.10
CA GLY A 92 33.15 8.30 -30.29
C GLY A 92 33.08 9.83 -30.17
N THR A 93 32.06 10.41 -30.78
CA THR A 93 31.74 11.84 -30.72
C THR A 93 31.30 12.24 -29.30
N ASP A 94 31.40 13.53 -28.96
CA ASP A 94 30.93 14.03 -27.67
C ASP A 94 29.42 13.82 -27.47
N ALA A 95 28.65 13.91 -28.57
CA ALA A 95 27.21 13.62 -28.56
C ALA A 95 26.92 12.15 -28.20
N GLU A 96 27.67 11.19 -28.75
CA GLU A 96 27.51 9.77 -28.41
C GLU A 96 27.89 9.49 -26.95
N LYS A 97 28.99 10.08 -26.47
CA LYS A 97 29.41 9.99 -25.07
C LYS A 97 28.37 10.58 -24.13
N GLN A 98 27.75 11.70 -24.52
CA GLN A 98 26.68 12.30 -23.74
C GLN A 98 25.44 11.41 -23.71
N ARG A 99 25.04 10.86 -24.87
CA ARG A 99 23.88 9.98 -24.97
C ARG A 99 23.99 8.74 -24.09
N ILE A 100 25.15 8.08 -24.06
CA ILE A 100 25.32 6.88 -23.22
C ILE A 100 25.31 7.21 -21.72
N ARG A 101 25.76 8.41 -21.31
CA ARG A 101 25.63 8.87 -19.92
C ARG A 101 24.16 9.06 -19.53
N GLU A 102 23.37 9.66 -20.41
CA GLU A 102 21.93 9.86 -20.21
C GLU A 102 21.21 8.51 -20.09
N GLN A 103 21.51 7.56 -20.99
CA GLN A 103 20.96 6.20 -20.93
C GLN A 103 21.33 5.51 -19.61
N LEU A 104 22.59 5.61 -19.15
CA LEU A 104 23.01 5.06 -17.86
C LEU A 104 22.28 5.69 -16.67
N GLN A 105 22.09 7.01 -16.69
CA GLN A 105 21.31 7.69 -15.66
C GLN A 105 19.85 7.19 -15.67
N GLU A 106 19.25 7.07 -16.86
CA GLU A 106 17.90 6.56 -17.03
C GLU A 106 17.75 5.13 -16.51
N LEU A 107 18.69 4.22 -16.81
CA LEU A 107 18.73 2.85 -16.28
C LEU A 107 18.70 2.83 -14.74
N ARG A 108 19.52 3.68 -14.10
CA ARG A 108 19.60 3.78 -12.63
C ARG A 108 18.31 4.33 -12.02
N VAL A 109 17.73 5.37 -12.64
CA VAL A 109 16.46 5.94 -12.19
C VAL A 109 15.36 4.89 -12.30
N ARG A 110 15.24 4.20 -13.43
CA ARG A 110 14.23 3.15 -13.64
C ARG A 110 14.42 1.97 -12.68
N ALA A 111 15.64 1.52 -12.45
CA ALA A 111 15.93 0.49 -11.45
C ALA A 111 15.46 0.93 -10.04
N THR A 112 15.82 2.14 -9.62
CA THR A 112 15.37 2.73 -8.35
C THR A 112 13.85 2.80 -8.25
N THR A 113 13.18 3.20 -9.33
CA THR A 113 11.72 3.26 -9.39
C THR A 113 11.09 1.89 -9.19
N HIS A 114 11.54 0.86 -9.92
CA HIS A 114 10.97 -0.48 -9.79
C HIS A 114 11.21 -1.10 -8.43
N VAL A 115 12.39 -0.92 -7.82
CA VAL A 115 12.62 -1.42 -6.46
C VAL A 115 11.76 -0.68 -5.43
N SER A 116 11.51 0.62 -5.64
CA SER A 116 10.59 1.41 -4.79
C SER A 116 9.15 0.92 -4.90
N ILE A 117 8.66 0.67 -6.12
CA ILE A 117 7.32 0.13 -6.36
C ILE A 117 7.20 -1.29 -5.77
N MET A 118 8.23 -2.14 -5.94
CA MET A 118 8.28 -3.46 -5.34
C MET A 118 8.17 -3.39 -3.81
N MET A 119 8.92 -2.51 -3.15
CA MET A 119 8.83 -2.30 -1.69
C MET A 119 7.45 -1.80 -1.26
N TYR A 120 6.85 -0.89 -2.03
CA TYR A 120 5.51 -0.38 -1.80
C TYR A 120 4.46 -1.50 -1.77
N PHE A 121 4.49 -2.42 -2.76
CA PHE A 121 3.55 -3.53 -2.81
C PHE A 121 3.86 -4.60 -1.76
N TYR A 122 5.14 -4.85 -1.47
CA TYR A 122 5.55 -5.78 -0.42
C TYR A 122 5.06 -5.35 0.97
N SER A 123 5.23 -4.07 1.35
CA SER A 123 4.73 -3.59 2.65
C SER A 123 3.20 -3.64 2.72
N ARG A 124 2.54 -3.30 1.60
CA ARG A 124 1.13 -3.56 1.24
C ARG A 124 0.66 -4.95 1.67
N PHE A 125 1.29 -5.92 1.03
CA PHE A 125 0.99 -7.34 1.15
C PHE A 125 1.18 -7.86 2.56
N PHE A 126 2.36 -7.58 3.13
CA PHE A 126 2.68 -7.97 4.50
C PHE A 126 1.67 -7.43 5.52
N THR A 127 1.31 -6.15 5.41
CA THR A 127 0.35 -5.51 6.30
C THR A 127 -1.02 -6.16 6.18
N SER A 128 -1.50 -6.36 4.95
CA SER A 128 -2.82 -6.91 4.67
C SER A 128 -2.98 -8.31 5.22
N ILE A 129 -2.03 -9.21 4.92
CA ILE A 129 -2.08 -10.60 5.41
C ILE A 129 -1.93 -10.66 6.93
N SER A 130 -1.08 -9.81 7.53
CA SER A 130 -0.91 -9.77 8.99
C SER A 130 -2.21 -9.37 9.70
N ILE A 131 -2.88 -8.30 9.23
CA ILE A 131 -4.14 -7.85 9.81
C ILE A 131 -5.22 -8.91 9.58
N ALA A 132 -5.35 -9.43 8.35
CA ALA A 132 -6.35 -10.45 8.03
C ALA A 132 -6.20 -11.69 8.92
N SER A 133 -4.96 -12.14 9.15
CA SER A 133 -4.66 -13.30 10.01
C SER A 133 -5.01 -13.02 11.47
N CYS A 134 -4.56 -11.90 12.04
CA CYS A 134 -4.87 -11.52 13.41
C CYS A 134 -6.39 -11.35 13.63
N SER A 135 -7.07 -10.68 12.71
CA SER A 135 -8.52 -10.50 12.75
C SER A 135 -9.27 -11.83 12.63
N SER A 136 -8.80 -12.76 11.79
CA SER A 136 -9.39 -14.10 11.68
C SER A 136 -9.29 -14.90 12.98
N VAL A 137 -8.15 -14.83 13.67
CA VAL A 137 -7.97 -15.47 14.98
C VAL A 137 -8.92 -14.88 16.01
N ILE A 138 -9.02 -13.54 16.10
CA ILE A 138 -9.94 -12.85 17.01
C ILE A 138 -11.39 -13.24 16.70
N ALA A 139 -11.77 -13.28 15.42
CA ALA A 139 -13.09 -13.70 14.99
C ALA A 139 -13.39 -15.16 15.39
N GLY A 140 -12.46 -16.09 15.16
CA GLY A 140 -12.61 -17.49 15.54
C GLY A 140 -12.81 -17.69 17.04
N VAL A 141 -12.00 -17.02 17.87
CA VAL A 141 -12.15 -17.04 19.34
C VAL A 141 -13.51 -16.46 19.76
N SER A 142 -13.92 -15.34 19.18
CA SER A 142 -15.21 -14.72 19.50
C SER A 142 -16.37 -15.63 19.11
N LEU A 143 -16.30 -16.25 17.93
CA LEU A 143 -17.30 -17.19 17.43
C LEU A 143 -17.40 -18.43 18.33
N PHE A 144 -16.28 -18.93 18.87
CA PHE A 144 -16.30 -20.03 19.83
C PHE A 144 -17.12 -19.70 21.09
N PHE A 145 -16.92 -18.52 21.67
CA PHE A 145 -17.70 -18.07 22.82
C PHE A 145 -19.18 -17.86 22.49
N ILE A 146 -19.49 -17.28 21.32
CA ILE A 146 -20.87 -17.11 20.84
C ILE A 146 -21.53 -18.49 20.66
N SER A 147 -20.82 -19.44 20.06
CA SER A 147 -21.36 -20.78 19.77
C SER A 147 -21.67 -21.57 21.04
N LYS A 148 -20.92 -21.35 22.13
CA LYS A 148 -21.17 -22.01 23.42
C LYS A 148 -22.47 -21.54 24.10
N GLY A 149 -22.78 -20.25 24.01
CA GLY A 149 -24.00 -19.68 24.62
C GLY A 149 -25.20 -19.64 23.67
N GLY A 150 -24.96 -19.66 22.37
CA GLY A 150 -25.92 -19.20 21.37
C GLY A 150 -25.92 -17.67 21.25
N TRP A 151 -26.45 -17.17 20.13
CA TRP A 151 -26.43 -15.75 19.79
C TRP A 151 -27.19 -14.87 20.79
N ASP A 152 -28.33 -15.34 21.30
CA ASP A 152 -29.19 -14.55 22.18
C ASP A 152 -28.63 -14.37 23.59
N SER A 153 -27.83 -15.33 24.06
CA SER A 153 -27.23 -15.29 25.39
C SER A 153 -25.78 -14.79 25.40
N ALA A 154 -25.18 -14.64 24.21
CA ALA A 154 -23.80 -14.20 24.08
C ALA A 154 -23.64 -12.76 24.59
N ASN A 155 -22.47 -12.50 25.20
CA ASN A 155 -22.11 -11.14 25.59
C ASN A 155 -22.07 -10.24 24.34
N ARG A 156 -22.88 -9.17 24.33
CA ARG A 156 -23.03 -8.28 23.18
C ARG A 156 -21.70 -7.62 22.76
N TYR A 157 -20.73 -7.47 23.66
CA TYR A 157 -19.39 -6.99 23.32
C TYR A 157 -18.62 -8.01 22.48
N VAL A 158 -18.72 -9.30 22.80
CA VAL A 158 -18.08 -10.40 22.04
C VAL A 158 -18.68 -10.48 20.64
N VAL A 159 -20.01 -10.32 20.52
CA VAL A 159 -20.70 -10.25 19.23
C VAL A 159 -20.18 -9.07 18.40
N ASN A 160 -20.02 -7.88 19.01
CA ASN A 160 -19.49 -6.71 18.29
C ASN A 160 -18.04 -6.93 17.82
N ILE A 161 -17.18 -7.47 18.68
CA ILE A 161 -15.79 -7.81 18.32
C ILE A 161 -15.77 -8.81 17.18
N PHE A 162 -16.62 -9.85 17.22
CA PHE A 162 -16.73 -10.84 16.15
C PHE A 162 -17.08 -10.19 14.81
N ILE A 163 -18.08 -9.30 14.79
CA ILE A 163 -18.52 -8.62 13.55
C ILE A 163 -17.39 -7.77 12.97
N VAL A 164 -16.76 -6.92 13.79
CA VAL A 164 -15.67 -6.04 13.35
C VAL A 164 -14.46 -6.85 12.88
N ALA A 165 -14.06 -7.88 13.64
CA ALA A 165 -12.92 -8.73 13.30
C ALA A 165 -13.17 -9.53 12.01
N SER A 166 -14.37 -10.11 11.84
CA SER A 166 -14.71 -10.87 10.63
C SER A 166 -14.74 -9.98 9.39
N GLY A 167 -15.36 -8.81 9.48
CA GLY A 167 -15.38 -7.83 8.39
C GLY A 167 -13.97 -7.35 8.02
N SER A 168 -13.12 -7.11 9.02
CA SER A 168 -11.72 -6.75 8.82
C SER A 168 -10.91 -7.87 8.17
N ALA A 169 -11.10 -9.11 8.61
CA ALA A 169 -10.45 -10.28 8.03
C ALA A 169 -10.76 -10.42 6.53
N VAL A 170 -12.04 -10.29 6.15
CA VAL A 170 -12.46 -10.33 4.74
C VAL A 170 -11.92 -9.13 3.96
N TYR A 171 -12.04 -7.92 4.50
CA TYR A 171 -11.55 -6.71 3.85
C TYR A 171 -10.05 -6.78 3.57
N PHE A 172 -9.23 -7.03 4.58
CA PHE A 172 -7.78 -7.11 4.40
C PHE A 172 -7.34 -8.40 3.69
N GLY A 173 -8.12 -9.48 3.74
CA GLY A 173 -7.84 -10.71 3.01
C GLY A 173 -8.03 -10.59 1.49
N THR A 174 -8.92 -9.69 1.05
CA THR A 174 -9.22 -9.48 -0.38
C THR A 174 -8.28 -8.48 -1.06
N MET A 175 -7.69 -7.55 -0.32
CA MET A 175 -6.79 -6.51 -0.87
C MET A 175 -5.59 -7.06 -1.66
N PRO A 176 -4.86 -8.11 -1.21
CA PRO A 176 -3.75 -8.69 -1.99
C PRO A 176 -4.15 -9.14 -3.39
N VAL A 177 -5.33 -9.75 -3.50
CA VAL A 177 -5.85 -10.30 -4.75
C VAL A 177 -6.33 -9.16 -5.66
N MET A 178 -7.14 -8.25 -5.13
CA MET A 178 -7.68 -7.12 -5.89
C MET A 178 -6.58 -6.24 -6.50
N TYR A 179 -5.50 -5.99 -5.74
CA TYR A 179 -4.35 -5.21 -6.20
C TYR A 179 -3.21 -6.05 -6.76
N ARG A 180 -3.41 -7.36 -6.98
CA ARG A 180 -2.40 -8.31 -7.51
C ARG A 180 -1.02 -8.11 -6.88
N GLN A 181 -0.96 -7.94 -5.56
CA GLN A 181 0.22 -7.42 -4.88
C GLN A 181 1.45 -8.32 -5.07
N GLU A 182 1.26 -9.65 -5.00
CA GLU A 182 2.33 -10.62 -5.26
C GLU A 182 2.88 -10.52 -6.69
N GLN A 183 1.99 -10.44 -7.68
CA GLN A 183 2.37 -10.29 -9.09
C GLN A 183 3.12 -8.97 -9.30
N ASN A 184 2.64 -7.87 -8.71
CA ASN A 184 3.31 -6.57 -8.80
C ASN A 184 4.71 -6.61 -8.16
N VAL A 185 4.89 -7.32 -7.04
CA VAL A 185 6.22 -7.53 -6.44
C VAL A 185 7.11 -8.32 -7.40
N ALA A 186 6.61 -9.42 -7.97
CA ALA A 186 7.37 -10.28 -8.89
C ALA A 186 7.79 -9.54 -10.18
N ASP A 187 6.86 -8.80 -10.79
CA ASP A 187 7.09 -8.07 -12.04
C ASP A 187 8.08 -6.91 -11.84
N ASN A 188 7.91 -6.13 -10.77
CA ASN A 188 8.84 -5.04 -10.47
C ASN A 188 10.22 -5.56 -10.07
N LYS A 189 10.30 -6.72 -9.40
CA LYS A 189 11.59 -7.41 -9.15
C LYS A 189 12.27 -7.79 -10.47
N SER A 190 11.52 -8.38 -11.40
CA SER A 190 12.03 -8.77 -12.71
C SER A 190 12.57 -7.56 -13.50
N LEU A 191 11.77 -6.48 -13.58
CA LEU A 191 12.18 -5.25 -14.26
C LEU A 191 13.41 -4.61 -13.60
N TYR A 192 13.46 -4.54 -12.26
CA TYR A 192 14.64 -4.08 -11.52
C TYR A 192 15.91 -4.85 -11.93
N LEU A 193 15.85 -6.18 -11.95
CA LEU A 193 16.99 -7.02 -12.32
C LEU A 193 17.41 -6.81 -13.79
N GLN A 194 16.45 -6.64 -14.69
CA GLN A 194 16.73 -6.32 -16.10
C GLN A 194 17.46 -4.98 -16.25
N TYR A 195 17.02 -3.94 -15.54
CA TYR A 195 17.69 -2.64 -15.56
C TYR A 195 19.10 -2.69 -14.96
N VAL A 196 19.31 -3.41 -13.86
CA VAL A 196 20.64 -3.60 -13.27
C VAL A 196 21.56 -4.38 -14.21
N ALA A 197 21.06 -5.43 -14.87
CA ALA A 197 21.81 -6.20 -15.85
C ALA A 197 22.23 -5.32 -17.04
N LEU A 198 21.31 -4.52 -17.58
CA LEU A 198 21.57 -3.61 -18.70
C LEU A 198 22.54 -2.49 -18.32
N GLU A 199 22.46 -1.98 -17.08
CA GLU A 199 23.44 -1.03 -16.55
C GLU A 199 24.84 -1.66 -16.46
N ASN A 200 24.94 -2.89 -15.94
CA ASN A 200 26.23 -3.59 -15.85
C ASN A 200 26.80 -3.87 -17.25
N GLU A 201 25.97 -4.28 -18.22
CA GLU A 201 26.38 -4.42 -19.62
C GLU A 201 26.91 -3.10 -20.19
N ALA A 202 26.20 -1.99 -19.96
CA ALA A 202 26.65 -0.67 -20.41
C ALA A 202 27.97 -0.25 -19.77
N LEU A 203 28.17 -0.53 -18.48
CA LEU A 203 29.43 -0.24 -17.79
C LEU A 203 30.59 -1.13 -18.29
N SER A 204 30.33 -2.41 -18.53
CA SER A 204 31.31 -3.34 -19.12
C SER A 204 31.72 -2.91 -20.53
N TYR A 205 30.74 -2.52 -21.35
CA TYR A 205 31.01 -1.96 -22.68
C TYR A 205 31.84 -0.68 -22.59
N LEU A 206 31.52 0.21 -21.65
CA LEU A 206 32.30 1.45 -21.45
C LEU A 206 33.76 1.18 -21.06
N ALA A 207 34.03 0.07 -20.37
CA ALA A 207 35.39 -0.31 -19.96
C ALA A 207 36.18 -1.05 -21.05
N THR A 208 35.50 -1.84 -21.89
CA THR A 208 36.16 -2.80 -22.79
C THR A 208 35.96 -2.50 -24.29
N GLY A 209 34.92 -1.76 -24.65
CA GLY A 209 34.44 -1.62 -26.03
C GLY A 209 33.75 -2.88 -26.58
N GLU A 210 33.48 -3.86 -25.73
CA GLU A 210 32.90 -5.16 -26.09
C GLU A 210 31.50 -5.32 -25.49
N ASN A 211 30.61 -5.99 -26.23
CA ASN A 211 29.28 -6.37 -25.72
C ASN A 211 29.34 -7.65 -24.87
N ILE A 212 28.19 -8.10 -24.36
CA ILE A 212 28.07 -9.35 -23.56
C ILE A 212 28.54 -10.63 -24.26
N ASN A 213 28.74 -10.59 -25.59
CA ASN A 213 29.24 -11.71 -26.37
C ASN A 213 30.73 -11.55 -26.73
N ASN A 214 31.45 -10.67 -26.04
CA ASN A 214 32.86 -10.33 -26.29
C ASN A 214 33.12 -9.84 -27.72
N LYS A 215 32.12 -9.20 -28.36
CA LYS A 215 32.27 -8.62 -29.69
C LYS A 215 32.52 -7.12 -29.56
N GLN A 216 33.61 -6.66 -30.16
CA GLN A 216 33.87 -5.23 -30.37
C GLN A 216 32.71 -4.61 -31.14
N LEU A 217 32.16 -3.52 -30.61
CA LEU A 217 31.04 -2.81 -31.21
C LEU A 217 31.32 -1.31 -31.21
N GLU A 218 30.98 -0.63 -32.30
CA GLU A 218 31.02 0.84 -32.35
C GLU A 218 30.04 1.46 -31.34
N LEU A 219 30.43 2.56 -30.71
CA LEU A 219 29.62 3.23 -29.68
C LEU A 219 28.21 3.56 -30.18
N LYS A 220 28.10 4.07 -31.41
CA LYS A 220 26.81 4.33 -32.06
C LYS A 220 25.89 3.11 -32.10
N ARG A 221 26.43 1.95 -32.48
CA ARG A 221 25.64 0.70 -32.57
C ARG A 221 25.22 0.23 -31.17
N PHE A 222 26.10 0.37 -30.19
CA PHE A 222 25.78 0.03 -28.81
C PHE A 222 24.69 0.95 -28.22
N ILE A 223 24.74 2.26 -28.51
CA ILE A 223 23.69 3.21 -28.12
C ILE A 223 22.32 2.79 -28.67
N HIS A 224 22.24 2.45 -29.96
CA HIS A 224 20.98 1.98 -30.56
C HIS A 224 20.51 0.65 -29.96
N TYR A 225 21.44 -0.24 -29.60
CA TYR A 225 21.11 -1.46 -28.86
C TYR A 225 20.48 -1.12 -27.50
N LEU A 226 21.09 -0.22 -26.72
CA LEU A 226 20.55 0.22 -25.43
C LEU A 226 19.18 0.89 -25.58
N ASP A 227 18.99 1.75 -26.59
CA ASP A 227 17.68 2.36 -26.88
C ASP A 227 16.62 1.27 -27.16
N GLY A 228 16.98 0.24 -27.92
CA GLY A 228 16.10 -0.89 -28.21
C GLY A 228 15.73 -1.69 -26.97
N GLN A 229 16.68 -1.91 -26.05
CA GLN A 229 16.42 -2.60 -24.78
C GLN A 229 15.56 -1.75 -23.84
N LEU A 230 15.90 -0.46 -23.68
CA LEU A 230 15.12 0.50 -22.90
C LEU A 230 13.67 0.59 -23.38
N ALA A 231 13.45 0.60 -24.69
CA ALA A 231 12.11 0.62 -25.27
C ALA A 231 11.32 -0.66 -24.92
N LYS A 232 11.96 -1.84 -24.97
CA LYS A 232 11.33 -3.12 -24.62
C LYS A 232 10.96 -3.22 -23.14
N THR A 233 11.81 -2.70 -22.26
CA THR A 233 11.63 -2.75 -20.81
C THR A 233 10.80 -1.58 -20.25
N ASN A 234 10.29 -0.70 -21.11
CA ASN A 234 9.49 0.47 -20.73
C ASN A 234 8.04 0.10 -20.33
N GLN A 235 7.90 -0.77 -19.33
CA GLN A 235 6.62 -1.27 -18.86
C GLN A 235 6.36 -0.79 -17.43
N LEU A 236 5.15 -0.31 -17.18
CA LEU A 236 4.69 -0.02 -15.83
C LEU A 236 4.03 -1.26 -15.25
N ALA A 237 4.75 -1.97 -14.37
CA ALA A 237 4.24 -3.16 -13.70
C ALA A 237 3.30 -2.79 -12.54
N VAL A 238 2.06 -2.43 -12.88
CA VAL A 238 0.98 -2.18 -11.92
C VAL A 238 -0.27 -2.91 -12.39
N GLY A 239 -0.52 -4.07 -11.82
CA GLY A 239 -1.71 -4.88 -12.01
C GLY A 239 -2.82 -4.46 -11.05
N PHE A 240 -4.04 -4.45 -11.55
CA PHE A 240 -5.27 -4.27 -10.79
C PHE A 240 -6.35 -5.17 -11.38
N ASP A 241 -7.02 -5.94 -10.53
CA ASP A 241 -8.10 -6.82 -10.96
C ASP A 241 -9.46 -6.16 -10.74
N ALA A 242 -9.95 -5.46 -11.77
CA ALA A 242 -11.24 -4.80 -11.73
C ALA A 242 -12.42 -5.78 -11.60
N THR A 243 -12.23 -7.06 -11.93
CA THR A 243 -13.29 -8.08 -11.81
C THR A 243 -13.60 -8.43 -10.35
N GLN A 244 -12.68 -8.12 -9.44
CA GLN A 244 -12.87 -8.30 -8.00
C GLN A 244 -13.72 -7.20 -7.38
N ILE A 245 -14.03 -6.12 -8.12
CA ILE A 245 -14.98 -5.09 -7.66
C ILE A 245 -16.40 -5.55 -8.00
N PRO A 246 -17.29 -5.72 -7.00
CA PRO A 246 -18.68 -6.03 -7.27
C PRO A 246 -19.31 -4.96 -8.16
N LYS A 247 -20.00 -5.37 -9.23
CA LYS A 247 -20.79 -4.45 -10.04
C LYS A 247 -22.01 -4.02 -9.22
N TYR A 248 -21.97 -2.81 -8.67
CA TYR A 248 -23.01 -2.27 -7.79
C TYR A 248 -24.44 -2.39 -8.34
N GLN A 249 -24.60 -2.29 -9.66
CA GLN A 249 -25.89 -2.45 -10.33
C GLN A 249 -26.47 -3.86 -10.16
N GLU A 250 -25.65 -4.91 -10.28
CA GLU A 250 -26.08 -6.29 -10.13
C GLU A 250 -26.46 -6.59 -8.67
N VAL A 251 -25.67 -6.08 -7.71
CA VAL A 251 -25.96 -6.21 -6.28
C VAL A 251 -27.25 -5.48 -5.89
N TYR A 252 -27.44 -4.26 -6.39
CA TYR A 252 -28.64 -3.46 -6.12
C TYR A 252 -29.90 -4.13 -6.69
N ASN A 253 -29.87 -4.58 -7.95
CA ASN A 253 -31.00 -5.22 -8.59
C ASN A 253 -31.40 -6.54 -7.93
N ASN A 254 -30.42 -7.32 -7.43
CA ASN A 254 -30.68 -8.56 -6.71
C ASN A 254 -31.23 -8.33 -5.29
N SER A 255 -31.05 -7.15 -4.71
CA SER A 255 -31.59 -6.82 -3.37
C SER A 255 -33.06 -6.39 -3.36
N GLN A 256 -33.65 -6.17 -4.54
CA GLN A 256 -35.05 -5.77 -4.72
C GLN A 256 -36.01 -6.94 -5.00
N ASN A 257 -35.46 -8.15 -5.18
CA ASN A 257 -36.21 -9.39 -5.40
C ASN A 257 -36.16 -10.27 -4.16
#